data_AF-A0A327SXA2-F1
#
_entry.id   AF-A0A327SXA2-F1
#
_cell.length_a   1.000
_cell.length_b   1.000
_cell.length_c   1.000
_cell.angle_alpha   90.00
_cell.angle_beta   90.00
_cell.angle_gamma   90.00
#
_symmetry.space_group_name_H-M   'P 1'
#
loop_
_entity.id
_entity.type
_entity.pdbx_description
1 polymer ?
#
loop_
_entity_poly.entity_id
_entity_poly.type
_entity_poly.pdbx_seq_one_letter_code
_entity_poly.pdbx_strand_id
1 'polypeptide(L)'
;MEESIHSGKTEVVLIGTGIMSATLAVMLNQLDPNLQIKIYEVLDQPAQESSNAWNNAGTGHAALCELNYTPEKEDGCIDIAKALEVNTEFDLSRQFWSYLVGKKVIENPQSFIP
;
A
#
# COMPACT_ATOMS: atom_id res chain seq x y z
N MET A 1 2.31 -46.62 -1.08
CA MET A 1 1.88 -45.57 -2.03
C MET A 1 1.76 -44.32 -1.19
N GLU A 2 2.84 -43.53 -1.10
CA GLU A 2 2.80 -42.26 -0.37
C GLU A 2 1.97 -41.29 -1.19
N GLU A 3 0.84 -40.84 -0.63
CA GLU A 3 0.11 -39.71 -1.19
C GLU A 3 1.00 -38.48 -1.08
N SER A 4 1.54 -38.05 -2.23
CA SER A 4 2.19 -36.75 -2.36
C SER A 4 1.13 -35.69 -2.10
N ILE A 5 1.22 -35.03 -0.94
CA ILE A 5 0.48 -33.81 -0.64
C ILE A 5 0.92 -32.79 -1.70
N HIS A 6 0.11 -32.61 -2.74
CA HIS A 6 0.27 -31.49 -3.66
C HIS A 6 -0.18 -30.22 -2.94
N SER A 7 0.63 -29.78 -1.97
CA SER A 7 0.50 -28.47 -1.35
C SER A 7 0.71 -27.47 -2.48
N GLY A 8 -0.36 -26.80 -2.92
CA GLY A 8 -0.29 -25.78 -3.96
C GLY A 8 0.89 -24.85 -3.69
N LYS A 9 1.88 -24.88 -4.59
CA LYS A 9 3.15 -24.16 -4.42
C LYS A 9 2.84 -22.70 -4.16
N THR A 10 3.13 -22.23 -2.95
CA THR A 10 2.98 -20.82 -2.60
C THR A 10 4.19 -20.08 -3.13
N GLU A 11 3.97 -19.07 -3.94
CA GLU A 11 5.03 -18.31 -4.58
C GLU A 11 5.34 -17.03 -3.80
N VAL A 12 4.33 -16.47 -3.15
CA VAL A 12 4.46 -15.26 -2.35
C VAL A 12 3.77 -15.44 -1.01
N VAL A 13 4.49 -15.13 0.06
CA VAL A 13 3.95 -15.05 1.41
C VAL A 13 4.10 -13.62 1.90
N LEU A 14 2.99 -13.03 2.34
CA LEU A 14 2.94 -11.69 2.94
C LEU A 14 2.53 -11.82 4.41
N ILE A 15 3.27 -11.14 5.29
CA ILE A 15 3.01 -11.13 6.73
C ILE A 15 2.45 -9.77 7.11
N GLY A 16 1.30 -9.78 7.77
CA GLY A 16 0.47 -8.61 8.04
C GLY A 16 -0.51 -8.34 6.89
N THR A 17 -1.72 -7.96 7.26
CA THR A 17 -2.82 -7.54 6.36
C THR A 17 -3.05 -6.03 6.43
N GLY A 18 -1.97 -5.27 6.64
CA GLY A 18 -1.96 -3.82 6.51
C GLY A 18 -1.94 -3.35 5.06
N ILE A 19 -1.98 -2.02 4.87
CA ILE A 19 -2.10 -1.39 3.55
C ILE A 19 -0.94 -1.76 2.61
N MET A 20 0.28 -1.94 3.14
CA MET A 20 1.45 -2.31 2.34
C MET A 20 1.30 -3.69 1.72
N SER A 21 1.04 -4.72 2.54
CA SER A 21 0.84 -6.10 2.06
C SER A 21 -0.38 -6.22 1.16
N ALA A 22 -1.50 -5.60 1.52
CA ALA A 22 -2.70 -5.63 0.69
C ALA A 22 -2.45 -5.01 -0.69
N THR A 23 -1.80 -3.84 -0.75
CA THR A 23 -1.48 -3.16 -2.01
C THR A 23 -0.53 -4.00 -2.86
N LEU A 24 0.52 -4.56 -2.26
CA LEU A 24 1.47 -5.43 -2.98
C LEU A 24 0.80 -6.69 -3.52
N ALA A 25 -0.07 -7.33 -2.74
CA ALA A 25 -0.83 -8.50 -3.19
C ALA A 25 -1.69 -8.18 -4.42
N VAL A 26 -2.37 -7.02 -4.40
CA VAL A 26 -3.18 -6.57 -5.54
C VAL A 26 -2.28 -6.30 -6.75
N MET A 27 -1.16 -5.59 -6.58
CA MET A 27 -0.21 -5.34 -7.68
C MET A 27 0.28 -6.64 -8.33
N LEU A 28 0.69 -7.62 -7.52
CA LEU A 28 1.14 -8.93 -8.01
C LEU A 28 0.03 -9.68 -8.74
N ASN A 29 -1.19 -9.66 -8.20
CA ASN A 29 -2.34 -10.30 -8.85
C ASN A 29 -2.73 -9.61 -10.18
N GLN A 30 -2.54 -8.30 -10.30
CA GLN A 30 -2.73 -7.58 -11.57
C GLN A 30 -1.66 -7.93 -12.62
N LEU A 31 -0.44 -8.26 -12.18
CA LEU A 31 0.67 -8.64 -13.07
C LEU A 31 0.56 -10.10 -13.52
N ASP A 32 0.27 -11.01 -12.59
CA ASP A 32 0.02 -12.43 -12.88
C ASP A 32 -1.07 -12.99 -11.95
N PRO A 33 -2.29 -13.19 -12.46
CA PRO A 33 -3.40 -13.70 -11.65
C PRO A 33 -3.24 -15.18 -11.26
N ASN A 34 -2.27 -15.91 -11.83
CA ASN A 34 -2.02 -17.31 -11.49
C ASN A 34 -1.14 -17.47 -10.24
N LEU A 35 -0.51 -16.38 -9.77
CA LEU A 35 0.34 -16.41 -8.58
C LEU A 35 -0.44 -16.88 -7.35
N GLN A 36 0.12 -17.86 -6.66
CA GLN A 36 -0.40 -18.28 -5.36
C GLN A 36 0.17 -17.40 -4.25
N ILE A 37 -0.63 -16.41 -3.83
CA ILE A 37 -0.30 -15.45 -2.78
C ILE A 37 -1.00 -15.85 -1.48
N LYS A 38 -0.25 -16.02 -0.39
CA LYS A 38 -0.80 -16.22 0.96
C LYS A 38 -0.49 -15.01 1.84
N ILE A 39 -1.49 -14.52 2.55
CA ILE A 39 -1.36 -13.40 3.49
C ILE A 39 -1.74 -13.91 4.88
N TYR A 40 -0.90 -13.62 5.87
CA TYR A 40 -1.11 -14.03 7.26
C TYR A 40 -1.24 -12.81 8.16
N GLU A 41 -2.18 -12.84 9.09
CA GLU A 41 -2.42 -11.79 10.08
C GLU A 41 -2.48 -12.40 11.48
N VAL A 42 -1.96 -11.67 12.46
CA VAL A 42 -2.01 -12.05 13.88
C VAL A 42 -3.20 -11.42 14.60
N LEU A 43 -3.65 -10.24 14.15
CA LEU A 43 -4.81 -9.53 14.69
C LEU A 43 -6.14 -10.12 14.19
N ASP A 44 -7.22 -9.80 14.90
CA ASP A 44 -8.55 -10.35 14.62
C ASP A 44 -9.13 -9.87 13.28
N GLN A 45 -8.68 -8.71 12.79
CA GLN A 45 -9.12 -8.13 11.52
C GLN A 45 -7.97 -7.42 10.79
N PRO A 46 -8.08 -7.27 9.45
CA PRO A 46 -7.13 -6.48 8.69
C PRO A 46 -7.03 -5.02 9.14
N ALA A 47 -5.88 -4.42 8.86
CA ALA A 47 -5.61 -3.01 9.08
C ALA A 47 -5.86 -2.48 10.51
N GLN A 48 -5.81 -3.33 11.54
CA GLN A 48 -6.06 -2.89 12.93
C GLN A 48 -4.88 -2.17 13.61
N GLU A 49 -3.65 -2.32 13.11
CA GLU A 49 -2.46 -1.66 13.67
C GLU A 49 -2.15 -0.34 12.93
N SER A 50 -0.97 -0.16 12.35
CA SER A 50 -0.51 1.12 11.75
C SER A 50 -1.31 1.57 10.53
N SER A 51 -2.06 0.66 9.89
CA SER A 51 -2.95 0.99 8.77
C SER A 51 -4.32 1.49 9.23
N ASN A 52 -4.66 1.38 10.52
CA ASN A 52 -5.90 1.91 11.06
C ASN A 52 -5.88 3.44 10.94
N ALA A 53 -6.97 4.04 10.50
CA ALA A 53 -7.07 5.50 10.34
C ALA A 53 -6.71 6.30 11.60
N TRP A 54 -6.95 5.73 12.80
CA TRP A 54 -6.62 6.37 14.08
C TRP A 54 -5.18 6.17 14.56
N ASN A 55 -4.48 5.17 14.01
CA ASN A 55 -3.10 4.84 14.37
C ASN A 55 -2.10 5.26 13.30
N ASN A 56 -2.58 5.49 12.08
CA ASN A 56 -1.74 5.89 10.97
C ASN A 56 -1.22 7.31 11.25
N ALA A 57 0.09 7.43 11.48
CA ALA A 57 0.80 8.70 11.58
C ALA A 57 0.88 9.47 10.24
N GLY A 58 0.23 8.92 9.19
CA GLY A 58 0.45 9.22 7.79
C GLY A 58 0.36 10.69 7.42
N THR A 59 1.09 11.03 6.37
CA THR A 59 1.29 12.41 5.94
C THR A 59 0.04 13.05 5.36
N GLY A 60 -0.98 12.26 4.94
CA GLY A 60 -2.38 12.58 4.53
C GLY A 60 -2.60 13.64 3.43
N HIS A 61 -1.74 14.63 3.44
CA HIS A 61 -1.62 15.85 2.68
C HIS A 61 -0.48 15.75 1.66
N ALA A 62 -0.20 14.54 1.14
CA ALA A 62 0.84 14.32 0.13
C ALA A 62 2.22 14.90 0.53
N ALA A 63 2.65 14.65 1.77
CA ALA A 63 3.90 15.17 2.36
C ALA A 63 4.02 16.69 2.54
N LEU A 64 2.96 17.46 2.24
CA LEU A 64 3.02 18.93 2.29
C LEU A 64 3.08 19.52 3.70
N CYS A 65 2.80 18.73 4.74
CA CYS A 65 2.80 19.16 6.14
C CYS A 65 4.00 18.63 6.94
N GLU A 66 4.95 17.96 6.31
CA GLU A 66 6.08 17.30 6.96
C GLU A 66 7.32 18.18 6.95
N LEU A 67 7.54 18.95 8.03
CA LEU A 67 8.66 19.89 8.12
C LEU A 67 10.04 19.23 8.00
N ASN A 68 10.17 17.98 8.42
CA ASN A 68 11.38 17.18 8.27
C ASN A 68 11.70 16.82 6.80
N TYR A 69 10.77 17.02 5.86
CA TYR A 69 11.00 16.85 4.42
C TYR A 69 11.40 18.15 3.72
N THR A 70 11.38 19.26 4.45
CA THR A 70 11.80 20.57 3.96
C THR A 70 12.86 21.22 4.86
N PRO A 71 14.03 20.59 5.09
CA PRO A 71 15.05 21.14 5.97
C PRO A 71 15.66 22.43 5.40
N GLU A 72 15.97 23.36 6.29
CA GLU A 72 16.76 24.56 5.96
C GLU A 72 18.24 24.20 5.85
N LYS A 73 18.90 24.68 4.80
CA LYS A 73 20.33 24.52 4.52
C LYS A 73 21.13 25.59 5.26
N GLU A 74 22.46 25.40 5.33
CA GLU A 74 23.38 26.37 5.95
C GLU A 74 23.31 27.79 5.33
N ASP A 75 22.88 27.90 4.07
CA ASP A 75 22.71 29.15 3.34
C ASP A 75 21.31 29.80 3.52
N GLY A 76 20.45 29.21 4.36
CA GLY A 76 19.08 29.67 4.61
C GLY A 76 18.06 29.25 3.54
N CYS A 77 18.46 28.49 2.51
CA CYS A 77 17.53 27.95 1.53
C CYS A 77 16.81 26.70 2.05
N ILE A 78 15.60 26.43 1.57
CA ILE A 78 14.83 25.23 1.92
C ILE A 78 15.07 24.15 0.86
N ASP A 79 15.48 22.95 1.28
CA ASP A 79 15.50 21.78 0.40
C ASP A 79 14.10 21.19 0.28
N ILE A 80 13.54 21.11 -0.92
CA ILE A 80 12.20 20.54 -1.14
C ILE A 80 12.24 19.17 -1.83
N ALA A 81 13.42 18.61 -2.08
CA ALA A 81 13.55 17.39 -2.89
C ALA A 81 12.77 16.22 -2.29
N LYS A 82 12.81 16.04 -0.96
CA LYS A 82 12.10 14.95 -0.30
C LYS A 82 10.59 15.13 -0.34
N ALA A 83 10.11 16.35 -0.12
CA ALA A 83 8.68 16.65 -0.22
C ALA A 83 8.16 16.39 -1.64
N LEU A 84 8.91 16.78 -2.67
CA LEU A 84 8.54 16.55 -4.07
C LEU A 84 8.52 15.05 -4.42
N GLU A 85 9.52 14.29 -3.98
CA GLU A 85 9.60 12.83 -4.18
C GLU A 85 8.37 12.14 -3.58
N VAL A 86 8.09 12.36 -2.29
CA VAL A 86 6.97 11.70 -1.59
C VAL A 86 5.61 12.14 -2.14
N ASN A 87 5.48 13.42 -2.55
CA ASN A 87 4.28 13.91 -3.22
C ASN A 87 4.04 13.18 -4.55
N THR A 88 5.09 12.96 -5.32
CA THR A 88 5.02 12.21 -6.59
C THR A 88 4.63 10.74 -6.36
N GLU A 89 5.20 10.08 -5.35
CA GLU A 89 4.85 8.71 -4.95
C GLU A 89 3.38 8.60 -4.50
N PHE A 90 2.87 9.62 -3.79
CA PHE A 90 1.48 9.72 -3.39
C PHE A 90 0.54 9.78 -4.62
N ASP A 91 0.88 10.60 -5.61
CA ASP A 91 0.08 10.69 -6.84
C ASP A 91 0.15 9.42 -7.69
N LEU A 92 1.31 8.74 -7.76
CA LEU A 92 1.42 7.43 -8.39
C LEU A 92 0.52 6.39 -7.70
N SER A 93 0.45 6.43 -6.37
CA SER A 93 -0.46 5.56 -5.60
C SER A 93 -1.92 5.82 -6.00
N ARG A 94 -2.35 7.10 -6.09
CA ARG A 94 -3.70 7.47 -6.55
C ARG A 94 -4.00 6.99 -7.95
N GLN A 95 -3.03 7.07 -8.86
CA GLN A 95 -3.19 6.57 -10.23
C GLN A 95 -3.41 5.05 -10.25
N PHE A 96 -2.71 4.30 -9.41
CA PHE A 96 -2.95 2.86 -9.27
C PHE A 96 -4.38 2.55 -8.79
N TRP A 97 -4.88 3.24 -7.76
CA TRP A 97 -6.26 3.07 -7.29
C TRP A 97 -7.29 3.45 -8.38
N SER A 98 -7.04 4.52 -9.13
CA SER A 98 -7.87 4.92 -10.28
C SER A 98 -7.89 3.85 -11.38
N TYR A 99 -6.74 3.24 -11.68
CA TYR A 99 -6.64 2.10 -12.59
C TYR A 99 -7.49 0.91 -12.13
N LEU A 100 -7.45 0.55 -10.85
CA LEU A 100 -8.24 -0.55 -10.30
C LEU A 100 -9.75 -0.31 -10.39
N VAL A 101 -10.20 0.93 -10.16
CA VAL A 101 -11.60 1.34 -10.39
C VAL A 101 -11.95 1.21 -11.87
N GLY A 102 -11.10 1.72 -12.78
CA GLY A 102 -11.31 1.61 -14.23
C GLY A 102 -11.37 0.16 -14.73
N LYS A 103 -10.65 -0.76 -14.09
CA LYS A 103 -10.68 -2.20 -14.34
C LYS A 103 -11.82 -2.95 -13.65
N LYS A 104 -12.65 -2.26 -12.84
CA LYS A 104 -13.71 -2.85 -12.02
C LYS A 104 -13.21 -3.89 -11.00
N VAL A 105 -11.94 -3.83 -10.62
CA VAL A 105 -11.41 -4.60 -9.48
C VAL A 105 -11.96 -4.02 -8.18
N ILE A 106 -12.09 -2.69 -8.12
CA ILE A 106 -12.86 -1.98 -7.10
C ILE A 106 -14.23 -1.66 -7.70
N GLU A 107 -15.25 -2.40 -7.28
CA GLU A 107 -16.60 -2.32 -7.89
C GLU A 107 -17.37 -1.06 -7.48
N ASN A 108 -17.31 -0.69 -6.19
CA ASN A 108 -18.06 0.44 -5.64
C ASN A 108 -17.16 1.37 -4.80
N PRO A 109 -16.40 2.27 -5.44
CA PRO A 109 -15.54 3.22 -4.73
C PRO A 109 -16.32 4.20 -3.84
N GLN A 110 -17.60 4.46 -4.14
CA GLN A 110 -18.47 5.34 -3.34
C GLN A 110 -18.85 4.74 -1.98
N SER A 111 -18.53 3.46 -1.72
CA SER A 111 -18.80 2.85 -0.42
C SER A 111 -17.81 3.27 0.68
N PHE A 112 -16.66 3.83 0.31
CA PHE A 112 -15.60 4.21 1.26
C PHE A 112 -14.96 5.57 0.96
N ILE A 113 -15.31 6.22 -0.16
CA ILE A 113 -14.96 7.62 -0.42
C ILE A 113 -16.18 8.45 0.01
N PRO A 114 -16.04 9.33 1.03
CA PRO A 114 -17.12 10.16 1.54
C PRO A 114 -17.62 11.22 0.54
#